data_AF-A0A449BDM0-F1
#
_entry.id   AF-A0A449BDM0-F1
#
_cell.length_a   1.000
_cell.length_b   1.000
_cell.length_c   1.000
_cell.angle_alpha   90.00
_cell.angle_beta   90.00
_cell.angle_gamma   90.00
#
_symmetry.space_group_name_H-M   'P 1'
#
loop_
_entity.id
_entity.type
_entity.pdbx_description
1 polymer ?
#
loop_
_entity_poly.entity_id
_entity_poly.type
_entity_poly.pdbx_seq_one_letter_code
_entity_poly.pdbx_strand_id
1 'polypeptide(L)'
;MYIFNNFILKYIILVIIIFMIILIPKKLKTKLMLSISLILIIALNFVIVTISSRPSYDQVTNIDLIEEDRLSIELKDSKLIHSNSKIPVKYLVFEKENKNFSFSPIYLNDFEDYYFVIFSTDKTKKITNNLFRVLRTYNYNMSDFAVFIDKKTGEVIDIQKHDLYGNFIILDSIYFVNNSFSFKLIHKDYPNIDVLITGDIAHKNNYLYISIEFFDYGGIIKSAFDDNYVSLVVDSSGRIIFKQKIYETENGNVTKTTEKHYKYLANEEYVKQGYFETINKKIYYVDNNMNICIINGNSSSVVMKIDSLENWTMHIK
;
A
#
# COMPACT_ATOMS: atom_id res chain seq x y z
N MET A 1 1.19 -0.37 22.89
CA MET A 1 1.06 -0.09 24.34
C MET A 1 2.27 0.67 24.92
N TYR A 2 3.52 0.45 24.45
CA TYR A 2 4.69 1.23 24.90
C TYR A 2 4.71 2.72 24.45
N ILE A 3 4.09 3.06 23.32
CA ILE A 3 4.07 4.43 22.78
C ILE A 3 3.26 5.37 23.69
N PHE A 4 2.17 4.87 24.30
CA PHE A 4 1.30 5.67 25.16
C PHE A 4 1.97 6.04 26.49
N ASN A 5 2.80 5.14 27.04
CA ASN A 5 3.55 5.39 28.28
C ASN A 5 4.58 6.52 28.14
N ASN A 6 5.19 6.69 26.97
CA ASN A 6 6.16 7.77 26.75
C ASN A 6 5.49 9.15 26.65
N PHE A 7 4.25 9.25 26.17
CA PHE A 7 3.51 10.51 26.17
C PHE A 7 3.07 10.93 27.57
N ILE A 8 2.56 9.97 28.36
CA ILE A 8 2.14 10.21 29.74
C ILE A 8 3.34 10.62 30.61
N LEU A 9 4.48 9.95 30.49
CA LEU A 9 5.69 10.29 31.23
C LEU A 9 6.20 11.71 30.92
N LYS A 10 6.14 12.12 29.64
CA LYS A 10 6.51 13.48 29.21
C LYS A 10 5.58 14.55 29.76
N TYR A 11 4.27 14.27 29.80
CA TYR A 11 3.28 15.18 30.41
C TYR A 11 3.47 15.32 31.92
N ILE A 12 3.77 14.21 32.61
CA ILE A 12 4.08 14.20 34.05
C ILE A 12 5.32 15.06 34.34
N ILE A 13 6.38 14.92 33.54
CA ILE A 13 7.60 15.73 33.68
C ILE A 13 7.29 17.23 33.48
N LEU A 14 6.48 17.58 32.46
CA LEU A 14 6.08 18.97 32.22
C LEU A 14 5.29 19.56 33.39
N VAL A 15 4.34 18.80 33.95
CA VAL A 15 3.54 19.22 35.11
C VAL A 15 4.42 19.41 36.35
N ILE A 16 5.38 18.52 36.59
CA ILE A 16 6.35 18.65 37.70
C ILE A 16 7.20 19.92 37.53
N ILE A 17 7.63 20.23 36.31
CA ILE A 17 8.41 21.44 36.04
C ILE A 17 7.56 22.71 36.29
N ILE A 18 6.31 22.75 35.81
CA ILE A 18 5.39 23.88 36.05
C ILE A 18 5.12 24.05 37.55
N PHE A 19 4.91 22.95 38.27
CA PHE A 19 4.68 22.94 39.71
C PHE A 19 5.89 23.48 40.50
N MET A 20 7.11 23.08 40.10
CA MET A 20 8.36 23.62 40.66
C MET A 20 8.49 25.14 40.44
N ILE A 21 8.08 25.67 39.27
CA ILE A 21 8.11 27.12 38.98
C ILE A 21 7.17 27.90 39.92
N ILE A 22 5.96 27.36 40.17
CA ILE A 22 4.95 28.01 41.01
C ILE A 22 5.37 28.02 42.49
N LEU A 23 6.07 26.98 42.95
CA LEU A 23 6.52 26.85 44.34
C LEU A 23 7.79 27.64 44.68
N ILE A 24 8.51 28.18 43.68
CA ILE A 24 9.70 28.99 43.94
C ILE A 24 9.28 30.32 44.59
N PRO A 25 9.71 30.61 45.84
CA PRO A 25 9.27 31.79 46.55
C PRO A 25 9.71 33.08 45.83
N LYS A 26 8.79 34.05 45.73
CA LYS A 26 8.94 35.38 45.09
C LYS A 26 10.19 36.20 45.49
N LYS A 27 10.96 35.77 46.50
CA LYS A 27 12.20 36.42 46.97
C LYS A 27 13.47 35.95 46.26
N LEU A 28 13.41 34.94 45.39
CA LEU A 28 14.60 34.48 44.66
C LEU A 28 15.00 35.47 43.57
N LYS A 29 16.25 35.96 43.70
CA LYS A 29 16.86 37.01 42.87
C LYS A 29 16.63 36.75 41.39
N THR A 30 16.31 37.80 40.63
CA THR A 30 16.00 37.83 39.19
C THR A 30 16.96 36.99 38.32
N LYS A 31 18.23 36.87 38.74
CA LYS A 31 19.24 36.03 38.08
C LYS A 31 18.91 34.54 38.10
N LEU A 32 18.32 34.01 39.17
CA LEU A 32 17.94 32.60 39.27
C LEU A 32 16.73 32.28 38.40
N MET A 33 15.75 33.20 38.35
CA MET A 33 14.60 33.08 37.44
C MET A 33 15.05 33.04 35.97
N LEU A 34 15.98 33.92 35.57
CA LEU A 34 16.55 33.92 34.22
C LEU A 34 17.25 32.60 33.88
N SER A 35 18.03 32.03 34.81
CA SER A 35 18.69 30.74 34.59
C SER A 35 17.70 29.59 34.42
N ILE A 36 16.63 29.56 35.22
CA ILE A 36 15.59 28.52 35.13
C ILE A 36 14.80 28.66 33.82
N SER A 37 14.44 29.89 33.42
CA SER A 37 13.78 30.14 32.14
C SER A 37 14.66 29.72 30.95
N LEU A 38 15.97 29.94 31.01
CA LEU A 38 16.89 29.53 29.97
C LEU A 38 16.96 28.00 29.84
N ILE A 39 17.08 27.28 30.97
CA ILE A 39 17.09 25.80 31.00
C ILE A 39 15.79 25.24 30.42
N LEU A 40 14.65 25.88 30.72
CA LEU A 40 13.34 25.52 30.18
C LEU A 40 13.24 25.71 28.67
N ILE A 41 13.74 26.83 28.14
CA ILE A 41 13.77 27.07 26.69
C ILE A 41 14.65 26.02 26.01
N ILE A 42 15.79 25.67 26.60
CA ILE A 42 16.68 24.62 26.07
C ILE A 42 15.98 23.25 26.10
N ALA A 43 15.31 22.90 27.21
CA ALA A 43 14.56 21.65 27.33
C ALA A 43 13.39 21.59 26.34
N LEU A 44 12.67 22.70 26.14
CA LEU A 44 11.58 22.80 25.17
C LEU A 44 12.09 22.64 23.74
N ASN A 45 13.22 23.28 23.39
CA ASN A 45 13.85 23.10 22.09
C ASN A 45 14.32 21.65 21.89
N PHE A 46 14.87 21.00 22.92
CA PHE A 46 15.25 19.59 22.85
C PHE A 46 14.04 18.68 22.64
N VAL A 47 12.90 18.98 23.28
CA VAL A 47 11.64 18.27 23.07
C VAL A 47 11.09 18.52 21.66
N ILE A 48 11.13 19.75 21.15
CA ILE A 48 10.71 20.08 19.78
C ILE A 48 11.58 19.33 18.77
N VAL A 49 12.91 19.41 18.92
CA VAL A 49 13.88 18.71 18.06
C VAL A 49 13.61 17.20 18.06
N THR A 50 13.38 16.60 19.23
CA THR A 50 13.07 15.16 19.32
C THR A 50 11.68 14.78 18.79
N ILE A 51 10.71 15.69 18.80
CA ILE A 51 9.40 15.50 18.15
C ILE A 51 9.53 15.61 16.62
N SER A 52 10.34 16.55 16.12
CA SER A 52 10.61 16.71 14.68
C SER A 52 11.55 15.64 14.13
N SER A 53 12.43 15.08 14.97
CA SER A 53 13.36 14.01 14.60
C SER A 53 12.77 12.62 14.84
N ARG A 54 11.45 12.46 14.65
CA ARG A 54 10.91 11.10 14.51
C ARG A 54 11.73 10.43 13.41
N PRO A 55 12.37 9.28 13.65
CA PRO A 55 12.85 8.48 12.55
C PRO A 55 11.61 8.15 11.73
N SER A 56 11.53 8.74 10.54
CA SER A 56 10.68 8.26 9.47
C SER A 56 11.10 6.80 9.25
N TYR A 57 10.25 5.88 9.70
CA TYR A 57 10.54 4.44 9.76
C TYR A 57 10.56 3.74 8.40
N ASP A 58 10.45 4.50 7.31
CA ASP A 58 10.30 3.96 5.97
C ASP A 58 11.59 4.20 5.19
N GLN A 59 12.61 3.40 5.52
CA GLN A 59 13.78 3.26 4.66
C GLN A 59 13.33 2.60 3.35
N VAL A 60 13.15 3.40 2.30
CA VAL A 60 13.01 2.90 0.93
C VAL A 60 14.30 2.14 0.62
N THR A 61 14.19 0.82 0.53
CA THR A 61 15.29 -0.04 0.13
C THR A 61 15.35 0.03 -1.40
N ASN A 62 16.51 0.33 -1.98
CA ASN A 62 16.66 0.37 -3.43
C ASN A 62 17.52 -0.81 -3.90
N ILE A 63 17.22 -1.32 -5.08
CA ILE A 63 17.99 -2.33 -5.79
C ILE A 63 18.90 -1.61 -6.80
N ASP A 64 20.17 -1.98 -6.80
CA ASP A 64 21.14 -1.45 -7.76
C ASP A 64 20.70 -1.79 -9.21
N LEU A 65 20.52 -0.75 -10.04
CA LEU A 65 20.27 -0.89 -11.47
C LEU A 65 21.62 -1.12 -12.19
N ILE A 66 21.73 -2.23 -12.91
CA ILE A 66 22.87 -2.50 -13.79
C ILE A 66 22.54 -1.89 -15.16
N GLU A 67 22.91 -0.63 -15.37
CA GLU A 67 22.97 0.12 -16.65
C GLU A 67 21.75 0.11 -17.60
N GLU A 68 20.67 -0.59 -17.28
CA GLU A 68 19.45 -0.70 -18.09
C GLU A 68 18.37 0.30 -17.66
N ASP A 69 17.60 0.81 -18.63
CA ASP A 69 16.47 1.74 -18.42
C ASP A 69 15.33 1.12 -17.58
N ARG A 70 15.31 -0.22 -17.43
CA ARG A 70 14.37 -0.97 -16.59
C ARG A 70 15.04 -2.20 -15.99
N LEU A 71 14.83 -2.41 -14.70
CA LEU A 71 15.22 -3.60 -13.96
C LEU A 71 14.55 -4.85 -14.57
N SER A 72 15.36 -5.83 -14.93
CA SER A 72 14.93 -7.18 -15.29
C SER A 72 15.51 -8.19 -14.32
N ILE A 73 14.67 -8.89 -13.56
CA ILE A 73 15.09 -9.89 -12.57
C ILE A 73 14.39 -11.23 -12.75
N GLU A 74 15.10 -12.30 -12.41
CA GLU A 74 14.58 -13.67 -12.34
C GLU A 74 14.90 -14.30 -10.98
N LEU A 75 14.08 -15.25 -10.55
CA LEU A 75 14.29 -16.01 -9.31
C LEU A 75 15.01 -17.33 -9.62
N LYS A 76 16.24 -17.47 -9.13
CA LYS A 76 17.05 -18.69 -9.31
C LYS A 76 17.77 -19.06 -8.02
N ASP A 77 17.68 -20.33 -7.63
CA ASP A 77 18.34 -20.88 -6.44
C ASP A 77 18.13 -20.02 -5.16
N SER A 78 16.88 -19.57 -4.96
CA SER A 78 16.48 -18.69 -3.85
C SER A 78 17.23 -17.36 -3.81
N LYS A 79 17.59 -16.81 -4.98
CA LYS A 79 18.17 -15.47 -5.15
C LYS A 79 17.50 -14.76 -6.32
N LEU A 80 17.33 -13.45 -6.18
CA LEU A 80 17.03 -12.59 -7.32
C LEU A 80 18.33 -12.35 -8.08
N ILE A 81 18.32 -12.59 -9.38
CA ILE A 81 19.45 -12.31 -10.27
C ILE A 81 18.97 -11.45 -11.42
N HIS A 82 19.83 -10.55 -11.91
CA HIS A 82 19.52 -9.77 -13.10
C HIS A 82 19.39 -10.71 -14.29
N SER A 83 18.28 -10.64 -15.02
CA SER A 83 17.96 -11.56 -16.11
C SER A 83 19.03 -11.55 -17.22
N ASN A 84 19.59 -10.38 -17.51
CA ASN A 84 20.55 -10.21 -18.61
C ASN A 84 21.98 -10.50 -18.18
N SER A 85 22.46 -9.88 -17.09
CA SER A 85 23.84 -10.05 -16.64
C SER A 85 24.08 -11.33 -15.82
N LYS A 86 23.01 -11.98 -15.34
CA LYS A 86 23.05 -13.13 -14.42
C LYS A 86 23.78 -12.85 -13.10
N ILE A 87 24.00 -11.57 -12.79
CA ILE A 87 24.62 -11.13 -11.54
C ILE A 87 23.56 -11.12 -10.44
N PRO A 88 23.87 -11.59 -9.22
CA PRO A 88 22.96 -11.48 -8.09
C PRO A 88 22.57 -10.03 -7.81
N VAL A 89 21.27 -9.81 -7.65
CA VAL A 89 20.72 -8.52 -7.27
C VAL A 89 21.16 -8.22 -5.84
N LYS A 90 21.81 -7.07 -5.65
CA LYS A 90 22.04 -6.54 -4.31
C LYS A 90 20.79 -5.80 -3.89
N TYR A 91 19.99 -6.43 -3.05
CA TYR A 91 18.94 -5.75 -2.30
C TYR A 91 19.54 -5.36 -0.96
N LEU A 92 19.54 -4.06 -0.66
CA LEU A 92 19.90 -3.57 0.65
C LEU A 92 19.06 -4.33 1.69
N VAL A 93 19.71 -4.75 2.77
CA VAL A 93 19.02 -5.40 3.89
C VAL A 93 17.92 -4.43 4.32
N PHE A 94 16.68 -4.93 4.41
CA PHE A 94 15.59 -4.19 5.02
C PHE A 94 16.02 -3.92 6.46
N GLU A 95 16.60 -2.75 6.72
CA GLU A 95 17.22 -2.37 7.99
C GLU A 95 16.13 -2.00 9.00
N LYS A 96 15.24 -2.95 9.26
CA LYS A 96 14.34 -2.88 10.41
C LYS A 96 15.17 -3.23 11.64
N GLU A 97 15.69 -2.19 12.29
CA GLU A 97 16.28 -2.25 13.64
C GLU A 97 17.55 -3.13 13.76
N ASN A 98 18.70 -2.65 13.27
CA ASN A 98 20.05 -3.09 13.67
C ASN A 98 20.31 -4.63 13.67
N LYS A 99 19.61 -5.42 12.86
CA LYS A 99 19.80 -6.88 12.76
C LYS A 99 19.88 -7.32 11.30
N ASN A 100 20.98 -7.99 10.96
CA ASN A 100 21.17 -8.62 9.65
C ASN A 100 20.34 -9.91 9.57
N PHE A 101 19.10 -9.80 9.08
CA PHE A 101 18.33 -10.98 8.71
C PHE A 101 18.70 -11.44 7.30
N SER A 102 19.00 -12.73 7.14
CA SER A 102 19.23 -13.34 5.82
C SER A 102 17.90 -13.76 5.20
N PHE A 103 17.22 -12.82 4.57
CA PHE A 103 16.02 -13.09 3.79
C PHE A 103 16.36 -13.69 2.43
N SER A 104 15.55 -14.65 1.99
CA SER A 104 15.64 -15.24 0.66
C SER A 104 14.29 -15.09 -0.06
N PRO A 105 14.27 -14.69 -1.33
CA PRO A 105 13.06 -14.67 -2.14
C PRO A 105 12.55 -16.11 -2.33
N ILE A 106 11.25 -16.31 -2.10
CA ILE A 106 10.56 -17.60 -2.25
C ILE A 106 9.43 -17.55 -3.30
N TYR A 107 9.13 -16.36 -3.82
CA TYR A 107 8.13 -16.10 -4.85
C TYR A 107 8.49 -14.83 -5.60
N LEU A 108 8.25 -14.82 -6.91
CA LEU A 108 8.42 -13.68 -7.80
C LEU A 108 7.26 -13.72 -8.81
N ASN A 109 6.54 -12.62 -8.94
CA ASN A 109 5.60 -12.39 -10.02
C ASN A 109 5.96 -11.10 -10.77
N ASP A 110 5.81 -11.15 -12.10
CA ASP A 110 6.18 -10.08 -13.02
C ASP A 110 4.93 -9.36 -13.51
N PHE A 111 4.80 -8.08 -13.18
CA PHE A 111 3.80 -7.16 -13.72
C PHE A 111 4.46 -6.12 -14.60
N GLU A 112 3.69 -5.40 -15.44
CA GLU A 112 4.23 -4.45 -16.43
C GLU A 112 5.30 -3.51 -15.84
N ASP A 113 4.95 -2.79 -14.77
CA ASP A 113 5.80 -1.76 -14.15
C ASP A 113 6.46 -2.19 -12.84
N TYR A 114 6.03 -3.30 -12.25
CA TYR A 114 6.47 -3.75 -10.92
C TYR A 114 6.74 -5.25 -10.86
N TYR A 115 7.64 -5.67 -9.98
CA TYR A 115 7.69 -7.05 -9.51
C TYR A 115 6.99 -7.17 -8.15
N PHE A 116 6.28 -8.27 -7.91
CA PHE A 116 5.84 -8.64 -6.56
C PHE A 116 6.71 -9.78 -6.06
N VAL A 117 7.35 -9.58 -4.90
CA VAL A 117 8.30 -10.54 -4.34
C VAL A 117 7.93 -10.88 -2.91
N ILE A 118 7.96 -12.17 -2.59
CA ILE A 118 7.83 -12.64 -1.21
C ILE A 118 9.20 -13.10 -0.73
N PHE A 119 9.62 -12.55 0.39
CA PHE A 119 10.83 -12.92 1.10
C PHE A 119 10.49 -13.73 2.35
N SER A 120 11.35 -14.68 2.68
CA SER A 120 11.26 -15.49 3.90
C SER A 120 12.63 -15.65 4.56
N THR A 121 12.64 -15.76 5.89
CA THR A 121 13.82 -16.24 6.63
C THR A 121 14.06 -17.74 6.45
N ASP A 122 13.04 -18.51 6.04
CA ASP A 122 13.15 -19.94 5.75
C ASP A 122 13.44 -20.16 4.25
N LYS A 123 14.69 -20.49 3.94
CA LYS A 123 15.15 -20.71 2.55
C LYS A 123 14.57 -21.95 1.89
N THR A 124 14.02 -22.86 2.69
CA THR A 124 13.40 -24.10 2.20
C THR A 124 11.90 -23.94 1.97
N LYS A 125 11.32 -22.84 2.45
CA LYS A 125 9.91 -22.54 2.31
C LYS A 125 9.55 -22.39 0.83
N LYS A 126 8.45 -23.03 0.45
CA LYS A 126 7.83 -22.90 -0.85
C LYS A 126 6.39 -22.41 -0.66
N ILE A 127 5.93 -21.57 -1.56
CA ILE A 127 4.52 -21.23 -1.64
C ILE A 127 3.76 -22.47 -2.11
N THR A 128 2.73 -22.84 -1.36
CA THR A 128 1.81 -23.93 -1.71
C THR A 128 0.42 -23.36 -1.98
N ASN A 129 -0.26 -23.92 -2.98
CA ASN A 129 -1.63 -23.54 -3.37
C ASN A 129 -1.81 -22.04 -3.70
N ASN A 130 -0.74 -21.34 -4.09
CA ASN A 130 -0.76 -19.90 -4.36
C ASN A 130 -1.33 -19.07 -3.20
N LEU A 131 -1.13 -19.54 -1.96
CA LEU A 131 -1.52 -18.84 -0.74
C LEU A 131 -0.29 -18.36 0.02
N PHE A 132 -0.31 -17.09 0.41
CA PHE A 132 0.74 -16.48 1.23
C PHE A 132 0.16 -15.90 2.50
N ARG A 133 0.63 -16.38 3.66
CA ARG A 133 0.22 -15.82 4.95
C ARG A 133 1.09 -14.64 5.33
N VAL A 134 0.48 -13.47 5.54
CA VAL A 134 1.20 -12.31 6.06
C VAL A 134 1.40 -12.50 7.56
N LEU A 135 2.65 -12.71 8.01
CA LEU A 135 2.94 -12.98 9.41
C LEU A 135 3.08 -11.69 10.23
N ARG A 136 2.53 -11.69 11.45
CA ARG A 136 2.69 -10.62 12.43
C ARG A 136 4.06 -10.75 13.10
N THR A 137 4.96 -9.82 12.86
CA THR A 137 6.27 -9.84 13.51
C THR A 137 6.23 -9.09 14.84
N TYR A 138 5.89 -9.78 15.93
CA TYR A 138 6.41 -9.39 17.25
C TYR A 138 7.69 -10.13 17.60
N ASN A 139 7.95 -11.25 16.92
CA ASN A 139 9.13 -12.06 17.10
C ASN A 139 9.82 -12.18 15.74
N TYR A 140 10.88 -11.39 15.54
CA TYR A 140 11.56 -11.19 14.25
C TYR A 140 12.21 -12.46 13.66
N ASN A 141 12.26 -13.56 14.41
CA ASN A 141 12.91 -14.80 14.01
C ASN A 141 12.11 -15.63 12.98
N MET A 142 10.84 -15.31 12.73
CA MET A 142 10.02 -15.93 11.68
C MET A 142 9.21 -14.84 11.00
N SER A 143 9.81 -14.21 9.99
CA SER A 143 9.17 -13.14 9.24
C SER A 143 9.19 -13.48 7.76
N ASP A 144 8.00 -13.59 7.19
CA ASP A 144 7.82 -13.50 5.75
C ASP A 144 7.21 -12.14 5.44
N PHE A 145 7.65 -11.53 4.36
CA PHE A 145 7.14 -10.24 3.93
C PHE A 145 7.01 -10.19 2.42
N ALA A 146 6.08 -9.36 1.95
CA ALA A 146 5.79 -9.16 0.54
C ALA A 146 6.07 -7.71 0.19
N VAL A 147 6.72 -7.50 -0.95
CA VAL A 147 7.07 -6.17 -1.45
C VAL A 147 6.69 -6.05 -2.92
N PHE A 148 6.45 -4.80 -3.34
CA PHE A 148 6.58 -4.43 -4.74
C PHE A 148 7.98 -3.87 -5.00
N ILE A 149 8.51 -4.12 -6.18
CA ILE A 149 9.78 -3.56 -6.66
C ILE A 149 9.48 -2.81 -7.95
N ASP A 150 9.71 -1.50 -7.95
CA ASP A 150 9.55 -0.67 -9.14
C ASP A 150 10.62 -1.04 -10.18
N LYS A 151 10.20 -1.40 -11.40
CA LYS A 151 11.15 -1.78 -12.44
C LYS A 151 11.97 -0.60 -12.95
N LYS A 152 11.43 0.61 -12.93
CA LYS A 152 12.12 1.80 -13.43
C LYS A 152 13.16 2.29 -12.44
N THR A 153 12.84 2.28 -11.14
CA THR A 153 13.70 2.90 -10.12
C THR A 153 14.47 1.89 -9.26
N GLY A 154 14.05 0.63 -9.23
CA GLY A 154 14.56 -0.39 -8.30
C GLY A 154 13.99 -0.26 -6.87
N GLU A 155 13.12 0.72 -6.62
CA GLU A 155 12.60 1.01 -5.28
C GLU A 155 11.73 -0.15 -4.75
N VAL A 156 11.99 -0.56 -3.52
CA VAL A 156 11.30 -1.65 -2.83
C VAL A 156 10.28 -1.08 -1.86
N ILE A 157 9.06 -1.61 -1.92
CA ILE A 157 7.87 -1.03 -1.29
C ILE A 157 7.18 -2.12 -0.48
N ASP A 158 7.18 -1.97 0.84
CA ASP A 158 6.55 -2.94 1.74
C ASP A 158 5.02 -2.81 1.72
N ILE A 159 4.35 -3.96 1.61
CA ILE A 159 2.90 -4.07 1.59
C ILE A 159 2.35 -4.28 3.01
N GLN A 160 3.21 -4.53 4.01
CA GLN A 160 2.83 -4.88 5.39
C GLN A 160 2.16 -3.74 6.16
N LYS A 161 0.87 -3.50 5.88
CA LYS A 161 -0.02 -2.81 6.80
C LYS A 161 -0.45 -3.73 7.92
N HIS A 162 -0.63 -3.16 9.11
CA HIS A 162 -1.09 -3.87 10.30
C HIS A 162 -2.36 -4.71 10.07
N ASP A 163 -3.22 -4.24 9.17
CA ASP A 163 -4.51 -4.87 8.86
C ASP A 163 -4.37 -6.14 8.00
N LEU A 164 -3.21 -6.38 7.38
CA LEU A 164 -2.95 -7.62 6.64
C LEU A 164 -2.53 -8.78 7.55
N TYR A 165 -2.10 -8.48 8.77
CA TYR A 165 -1.44 -9.46 9.62
C TYR A 165 -2.34 -10.63 10.02
N GLY A 166 -1.87 -11.83 9.66
CA GLY A 166 -2.49 -13.12 9.90
C GLY A 166 -3.35 -13.63 8.75
N ASN A 167 -3.71 -12.76 7.80
CA ASN A 167 -4.53 -13.10 6.62
C ASN A 167 -3.70 -13.82 5.55
N PHE A 168 -4.39 -14.53 4.66
CA PHE A 168 -3.76 -15.18 3.50
C PHE A 168 -4.06 -14.40 2.23
N ILE A 169 -3.03 -13.96 1.52
CA ILE A 169 -3.13 -13.40 0.16
C ILE A 169 -3.27 -14.57 -0.82
N ILE A 170 -4.25 -14.47 -1.71
CA ILE A 170 -4.41 -15.38 -2.86
C ILE A 170 -3.56 -14.81 -4.01
N LEU A 171 -2.40 -15.40 -4.27
CA LEU A 171 -1.41 -14.81 -5.17
C LEU A 171 -1.88 -14.71 -6.63
N ASP A 172 -2.67 -15.68 -7.10
CA ASP A 172 -3.23 -15.66 -8.47
C ASP A 172 -4.31 -14.58 -8.65
N SER A 173 -4.78 -13.99 -7.56
CA SER A 173 -5.74 -12.89 -7.61
C SER A 173 -5.07 -11.51 -7.68
N ILE A 174 -3.74 -11.45 -7.62
CA ILE A 174 -3.03 -10.19 -7.71
C ILE A 174 -3.18 -9.65 -9.12
N TYR A 175 -3.87 -8.53 -9.20
CA TYR A 175 -4.11 -7.78 -10.41
C TYR A 175 -3.43 -6.42 -10.31
N PHE A 176 -2.78 -5.98 -11.37
CA PHE A 176 -1.97 -4.77 -11.39
C PHE A 176 -2.18 -4.00 -12.69
N VAL A 177 -2.43 -2.70 -12.59
CA VAL A 177 -2.56 -1.78 -13.73
C VAL A 177 -1.88 -0.47 -13.38
N ASN A 178 -0.82 -0.13 -14.10
CA ASN A 178 0.02 1.05 -13.87
C ASN A 178 0.57 1.13 -12.44
N ASN A 179 -0.10 1.87 -11.56
CA ASN A 179 0.27 2.03 -10.15
C ASN A 179 -0.82 1.52 -9.20
N SER A 180 -1.95 1.04 -9.74
CA SER A 180 -3.05 0.49 -8.97
C SER A 180 -2.96 -1.03 -8.94
N PHE A 181 -3.30 -1.60 -7.81
CA PHE A 181 -3.33 -3.04 -7.63
C PHE A 181 -4.56 -3.49 -6.85
N SER A 182 -4.87 -4.77 -7.00
CA SER A 182 -5.82 -5.43 -6.13
C SER A 182 -5.46 -6.88 -5.92
N PHE A 183 -5.90 -7.45 -4.80
CA PHE A 183 -5.83 -8.88 -4.57
C PHE A 183 -6.86 -9.31 -3.55
N LYS A 184 -7.29 -10.55 -3.66
CA LYS A 184 -8.17 -11.20 -2.70
C LYS A 184 -7.37 -11.74 -1.51
N LEU A 185 -8.02 -11.72 -0.36
CA LEU A 185 -7.54 -12.29 0.88
C LEU A 185 -8.55 -13.23 1.48
N ILE A 186 -8.05 -14.24 2.19
CA ILE A 186 -8.81 -15.03 3.15
C ILE A 186 -8.56 -14.42 4.54
N HIS A 187 -9.61 -13.88 5.14
CA HIS A 187 -9.51 -13.26 6.47
C HIS A 187 -9.29 -14.33 7.54
N LYS A 188 -8.32 -14.12 8.43
CA LYS A 188 -7.91 -15.11 9.44
C LYS A 188 -9.03 -15.47 10.43
N ASP A 189 -9.85 -14.49 10.80
CA ASP A 189 -10.94 -14.63 11.77
C ASP A 189 -12.28 -14.93 11.07
N TYR A 190 -12.36 -14.70 9.75
CA TYR A 190 -13.58 -14.81 8.95
C TYR A 190 -13.28 -15.44 7.59
N PRO A 191 -12.92 -16.74 7.54
CA PRO A 191 -12.42 -17.38 6.31
C PRO A 191 -13.46 -17.48 5.19
N ASN A 192 -14.74 -17.27 5.50
CA ASN A 192 -15.84 -17.30 4.53
C ASN A 192 -16.15 -15.92 3.92
N ILE A 193 -15.36 -14.91 4.25
CA ILE A 193 -15.50 -13.56 3.72
C ILE A 193 -14.42 -13.34 2.67
N ASP A 194 -14.85 -13.08 1.43
CA ASP A 194 -13.93 -12.55 0.42
C ASP A 194 -13.61 -11.11 0.76
N VAL A 195 -12.36 -10.86 1.11
CA VAL A 195 -11.84 -9.52 1.28
C VAL A 195 -11.07 -9.15 0.03
N LEU A 196 -11.56 -8.14 -0.70
CA LEU A 196 -10.76 -7.51 -1.75
C LEU A 196 -9.94 -6.38 -1.12
N ILE A 197 -8.65 -6.41 -1.39
CA ILE A 197 -7.80 -5.26 -1.22
C ILE A 197 -7.63 -4.57 -2.53
N THR A 198 -7.75 -3.25 -2.49
CA THR A 198 -7.32 -2.39 -3.58
C THR A 198 -6.34 -1.38 -3.04
N GLY A 199 -5.37 -1.01 -3.85
CA GLY A 199 -4.38 -0.03 -3.46
C GLY A 199 -3.73 0.65 -4.62
N ASP A 200 -3.01 1.71 -4.30
CA ASP A 200 -2.35 2.57 -5.27
C ASP A 200 -0.96 2.91 -4.73
N ILE A 201 0.00 2.89 -5.64
CA ILE A 201 1.39 3.23 -5.40
C ILE A 201 1.61 4.68 -5.87
N ALA A 202 2.05 5.55 -4.97
CA ALA A 202 2.30 6.95 -5.32
C ALA A 202 3.50 7.53 -4.57
N HIS A 203 4.10 8.59 -5.10
CA HIS A 203 5.16 9.33 -4.42
C HIS A 203 4.58 10.42 -3.52
N LYS A 204 5.01 10.54 -2.28
CA LYS A 204 4.72 11.66 -1.38
C LYS A 204 5.99 12.06 -0.64
N ASN A 205 6.39 13.32 -0.73
CA ASN A 205 7.63 13.84 -0.14
C ASN A 205 8.90 13.06 -0.56
N ASN A 206 8.97 12.62 -1.82
CA ASN A 206 9.99 11.75 -2.41
C ASN A 206 9.98 10.31 -1.89
N TYR A 207 8.89 9.88 -1.23
CA TYR A 207 8.72 8.51 -0.76
C TYR A 207 7.60 7.82 -1.51
N LEU A 208 7.85 6.60 -1.99
CA LEU A 208 6.78 5.77 -2.50
C LEU A 208 5.94 5.21 -1.34
N TYR A 209 4.62 5.29 -1.44
CA TYR A 209 3.70 4.77 -0.42
C TYR A 209 2.55 4.01 -1.05
N ILE A 210 1.98 3.10 -0.27
CA ILE A 210 0.83 2.28 -0.65
C ILE A 210 -0.42 2.75 0.09
N SER A 211 -1.43 3.20 -0.65
CA SER A 211 -2.80 3.30 -0.13
C SER A 211 -3.46 1.91 -0.19
N ILE A 212 -4.21 1.50 0.83
CA ILE A 212 -4.91 0.18 0.86
C ILE A 212 -6.31 0.42 1.40
N GLU A 213 -7.29 -0.18 0.76
CA GLU A 213 -8.67 -0.21 1.21
C GLU A 213 -9.18 -1.64 1.26
N PHE A 214 -10.02 -1.89 2.26
CA PHE A 214 -10.60 -3.20 2.53
C PHE A 214 -12.07 -3.19 2.15
N PHE A 215 -12.46 -4.17 1.35
CA PHE A 215 -13.85 -4.42 0.98
C PHE A 215 -14.30 -5.69 1.67
N ASP A 216 -15.11 -5.55 2.72
CA ASP A 216 -15.68 -6.65 3.51
C ASP A 216 -17.21 -6.69 3.27
N TYR A 217 -17.61 -7.09 2.07
CA TYR A 217 -19.02 -7.01 1.62
C TYR A 217 -19.66 -8.36 1.35
N GLY A 218 -19.26 -9.41 2.09
CA GLY A 218 -19.94 -10.71 2.03
C GLY A 218 -19.76 -11.45 0.70
N GLY A 219 -18.65 -11.23 0.00
CA GLY A 219 -18.34 -11.82 -1.30
C GLY A 219 -18.15 -10.77 -2.39
N ILE A 220 -17.13 -10.95 -3.23
CA ILE A 220 -16.88 -10.05 -4.38
C ILE A 220 -17.14 -10.81 -5.67
N ILE A 221 -18.13 -10.35 -6.44
CA ILE A 221 -18.46 -10.92 -7.77
C ILE A 221 -17.33 -10.60 -8.73
N LYS A 222 -17.00 -9.31 -8.88
CA LYS A 222 -15.97 -8.86 -9.82
C LYS A 222 -15.42 -7.49 -9.42
N SER A 223 -14.19 -7.21 -9.85
CA SER A 223 -13.51 -5.93 -9.69
C SER A 223 -12.73 -5.58 -10.95
N ALA A 224 -12.64 -4.28 -11.27
CA ALA A 224 -11.89 -3.76 -12.40
C ALA A 224 -11.30 -2.38 -12.06
N PHE A 225 -10.20 -2.03 -12.71
CA PHE A 225 -9.40 -0.83 -12.42
C PHE A 225 -8.94 -0.19 -13.72
N ASP A 226 -8.88 1.15 -13.78
CA ASP A 226 -8.29 1.85 -14.93
C ASP A 226 -7.02 2.63 -14.56
N ASP A 227 -6.41 3.22 -15.60
CA ASP A 227 -5.22 4.06 -15.52
C ASP A 227 -5.40 5.39 -14.76
N ASN A 228 -6.63 5.78 -14.42
CA ASN A 228 -6.96 7.02 -13.73
C ASN A 228 -7.40 6.79 -12.28
N TYR A 229 -6.92 5.69 -11.66
CA TYR A 229 -7.24 5.30 -10.30
C TYR A 229 -8.75 5.16 -10.07
N VAL A 230 -9.47 4.74 -11.11
CA VAL A 230 -10.88 4.39 -11.01
C VAL A 230 -10.98 2.92 -10.63
N SER A 231 -11.83 2.62 -9.65
CA SER A 231 -12.16 1.25 -9.24
C SER A 231 -13.66 1.01 -9.36
N LEU A 232 -14.02 -0.10 -10.01
CA LEU A 232 -15.37 -0.61 -10.07
C LEU A 232 -15.41 -1.99 -9.41
N VAL A 233 -16.18 -2.11 -8.34
CA VAL A 233 -16.32 -3.35 -7.56
C VAL A 233 -17.80 -3.68 -7.41
N VAL A 234 -18.14 -4.94 -7.60
CA VAL A 234 -19.50 -5.46 -7.37
C VAL A 234 -19.44 -6.57 -6.35
N ASP A 235 -20.20 -6.40 -5.27
CA ASP A 235 -20.32 -7.40 -4.22
C ASP A 235 -21.44 -8.41 -4.50
N SER A 236 -21.48 -9.49 -3.72
CA SER A 236 -22.44 -10.59 -3.86
C SER A 236 -23.90 -10.17 -3.73
N SER A 237 -24.18 -9.00 -3.15
CA SER A 237 -25.53 -8.43 -3.07
C SER A 237 -25.94 -7.66 -4.33
N GLY A 238 -25.05 -7.55 -5.32
CA GLY A 238 -25.24 -6.75 -6.52
C GLY A 238 -25.05 -5.25 -6.28
N ARG A 239 -24.46 -4.84 -5.14
CA ARG A 239 -24.17 -3.43 -4.89
C ARG A 239 -22.89 -3.04 -5.61
N ILE A 240 -23.00 -1.94 -6.36
CA ILE A 240 -21.90 -1.38 -7.14
C ILE A 240 -21.18 -0.32 -6.31
N ILE A 241 -19.87 -0.49 -6.16
CA ILE A 241 -18.97 0.49 -5.59
C ILE A 241 -18.11 1.02 -6.72
N PHE A 242 -18.41 2.25 -7.12
CA PHE A 242 -17.73 2.91 -8.22
C PHE A 242 -17.14 4.22 -7.75
N LYS A 243 -15.81 4.35 -7.87
CA LYS A 243 -15.08 5.47 -7.30
C LYS A 243 -13.80 5.76 -8.05
N GLN A 244 -13.27 6.94 -7.82
CA GLN A 244 -12.00 7.40 -8.36
C GLN A 244 -11.19 8.12 -7.29
N LYS A 245 -9.91 7.80 -7.20
CA LYS A 245 -8.96 8.60 -6.43
C LYS A 245 -8.28 9.62 -7.33
N ILE A 246 -8.15 10.83 -6.83
CA ILE A 246 -7.49 11.94 -7.51
C ILE A 246 -6.32 12.36 -6.65
N TYR A 247 -5.13 12.29 -7.24
CA TYR A 247 -3.89 12.68 -6.61
C TYR A 247 -3.48 14.06 -7.14
N GLU A 248 -3.48 15.05 -6.25
CA GLU A 248 -2.89 16.36 -6.54
C GLU A 248 -1.39 16.27 -6.25
N THR A 249 -0.57 16.66 -7.22
CA THR A 249 0.89 16.56 -7.11
C THR A 249 1.57 17.92 -7.22
N GLU A 250 2.64 18.10 -6.47
CA GLU A 250 3.53 19.26 -6.51
C GLU A 250 4.97 18.76 -6.54
N ASN A 251 5.74 19.16 -7.56
CA ASN A 251 7.13 18.69 -7.77
C ASN A 251 7.27 17.15 -7.77
N GLY A 252 6.32 16.44 -8.38
CA GLY A 252 6.31 14.98 -8.43
C GLY A 252 5.80 14.29 -7.16
N ASN A 253 5.40 15.05 -6.14
CA ASN A 253 4.91 14.53 -4.87
C ASN A 253 3.42 14.73 -4.68
N VAL A 254 2.71 13.68 -4.28
CA VAL A 254 1.31 13.75 -3.85
C VAL A 254 1.20 14.62 -2.60
N THR A 255 0.56 15.77 -2.75
CA THR A 255 0.25 16.69 -1.66
C THR A 255 -1.13 16.41 -1.08
N LYS A 256 -2.07 15.98 -1.92
CA LYS A 256 -3.45 15.70 -1.53
C LYS A 256 -4.04 14.53 -2.30
N THR A 257 -4.85 13.74 -1.61
CA THR A 257 -5.65 12.66 -2.20
C THR A 257 -7.12 12.96 -1.95
N THR A 258 -7.93 12.97 -3.00
CA THR A 258 -9.38 13.13 -2.94
C THR A 258 -10.05 11.88 -3.50
N GLU A 259 -11.07 11.37 -2.83
CA GLU A 259 -11.89 10.27 -3.35
C GLU A 259 -13.24 10.79 -3.83
N LYS A 260 -13.66 10.38 -5.03
CA LYS A 260 -14.98 10.64 -5.58
C LYS A 260 -15.74 9.34 -5.73
N HIS A 261 -16.96 9.30 -5.21
CA HIS A 261 -17.89 8.19 -5.44
C HIS A 261 -18.90 8.57 -6.50
N TYR A 262 -19.10 7.68 -7.46
CA TYR A 262 -20.01 7.85 -8.57
C TYR A 262 -21.19 6.90 -8.43
N LYS A 263 -22.39 7.39 -8.78
CA LYS A 263 -23.64 6.62 -8.63
C LYS A 263 -24.35 6.33 -9.95
N TYR A 264 -23.84 6.80 -11.08
CA TYR A 264 -24.55 6.66 -12.35
C TYR A 264 -24.65 5.20 -12.83
N LEU A 265 -23.79 4.31 -12.33
CA LEU A 265 -23.86 2.87 -12.59
C LEU A 265 -24.80 2.11 -11.65
N ALA A 266 -25.38 2.74 -10.62
CA ALA A 266 -26.08 2.03 -9.54
C ALA A 266 -27.27 1.17 -10.01
N ASN A 267 -27.83 1.47 -11.19
CA ASN A 267 -28.98 0.79 -11.77
C ASN A 267 -28.63 -0.07 -13.00
N GLU A 268 -27.35 -0.26 -13.32
CA GLU A 268 -26.92 -1.06 -14.47
C GLU A 268 -26.92 -2.55 -14.10
N GLU A 269 -27.94 -3.30 -14.50
CA GLU A 269 -28.15 -4.71 -14.12
C GLU A 269 -27.05 -5.62 -14.65
N TYR A 270 -26.56 -5.40 -15.87
CA TYR A 270 -25.44 -6.18 -16.39
C TYR A 270 -24.13 -5.86 -15.65
N VAL A 271 -23.94 -4.62 -15.17
CA VAL A 271 -22.82 -4.31 -14.28
C VAL A 271 -22.94 -5.08 -12.97
N LYS A 272 -24.13 -5.12 -12.35
CA LYS A 272 -24.39 -5.91 -11.13
C LYS A 272 -24.13 -7.41 -11.33
N GLN A 273 -24.30 -7.90 -12.55
CA GLN A 273 -24.01 -9.29 -12.92
C GLN A 273 -22.53 -9.55 -13.27
N GLY A 274 -21.68 -8.52 -13.30
CA GLY A 274 -20.24 -8.68 -13.56
C GLY A 274 -19.83 -8.49 -15.03
N TYR A 275 -20.70 -7.95 -15.90
CA TYR A 275 -20.37 -7.66 -17.30
C TYR A 275 -19.59 -6.33 -17.44
N PHE A 276 -18.39 -6.32 -16.88
CA PHE A 276 -17.40 -5.26 -17.03
C PHE A 276 -15.99 -5.84 -16.98
N GLU A 277 -15.03 -5.22 -17.63
CA GLU A 277 -13.65 -5.71 -17.71
C GLU A 277 -12.67 -4.56 -17.88
N THR A 278 -11.45 -4.75 -17.40
CA THR A 278 -10.37 -3.83 -17.74
C THR A 278 -9.72 -4.29 -19.05
N ILE A 279 -9.78 -3.46 -20.08
CA ILE A 279 -9.16 -3.72 -21.38
C ILE A 279 -8.35 -2.50 -21.75
N ASN A 280 -7.09 -2.68 -22.17
CA ASN A 280 -6.20 -1.58 -22.55
C ASN A 280 -6.17 -0.46 -21.50
N LYS A 281 -6.08 -0.85 -20.22
CA LYS A 281 -6.03 0.04 -19.04
C LYS A 281 -7.27 0.93 -18.83
N LYS A 282 -8.40 0.58 -19.44
CA LYS A 282 -9.70 1.26 -19.29
C LYS A 282 -10.76 0.27 -18.84
N ILE A 283 -11.73 0.74 -18.05
CA ILE A 283 -12.87 -0.09 -17.67
C ILE A 283 -13.95 0.05 -18.73
N TYR A 284 -14.33 -1.08 -19.32
CA TYR A 284 -15.49 -1.23 -20.18
C TYR A 284 -16.58 -1.97 -19.44
N TYR A 285 -17.84 -1.68 -19.75
CA TYR A 285 -18.99 -2.37 -19.19
C TYR A 285 -20.14 -2.46 -20.20
N VAL A 286 -21.06 -3.39 -19.97
CA VAL A 286 -22.31 -3.47 -20.74
C VAL A 286 -23.42 -2.74 -19.99
N ASP A 287 -24.06 -1.76 -20.64
CA ASP A 287 -25.22 -1.05 -20.09
C ASP A 287 -26.52 -1.85 -20.32
N ASN A 288 -27.60 -1.45 -19.63
CA ASN A 288 -28.91 -2.08 -19.74
C ASN A 288 -29.52 -2.07 -21.16
N ASN A 289 -29.00 -1.26 -22.08
CA ASN A 289 -29.46 -1.17 -23.47
C ASN A 289 -28.64 -2.05 -24.42
N MET A 290 -27.79 -2.93 -23.89
CA MET A 290 -26.86 -3.78 -24.65
C MET A 290 -25.83 -2.95 -25.43
N ASN A 291 -25.34 -1.86 -24.84
CA ASN A 291 -24.19 -1.14 -25.36
C ASN A 291 -22.94 -1.47 -24.57
N ILE A 292 -21.82 -1.64 -25.26
CA ILE A 292 -20.50 -1.58 -24.65
C ILE A 292 -20.18 -0.10 -24.41
N CYS A 293 -19.91 0.24 -23.16
CA CYS A 293 -19.59 1.57 -22.69
C CYS A 293 -18.19 1.59 -22.11
N ILE A 294 -17.46 2.68 -22.34
CA ILE A 294 -16.18 2.96 -21.69
C ILE A 294 -16.39 3.98 -20.55
N ILE A 295 -15.74 3.75 -19.42
CA ILE A 295 -15.75 4.67 -18.27
C ILE A 295 -14.75 5.80 -18.49
N ASN A 296 -15.20 7.04 -18.28
CA ASN A 296 -14.42 8.26 -18.36
C ASN A 296 -14.60 9.07 -17.05
N GLY A 297 -14.25 8.46 -15.92
CA GLY A 297 -14.41 9.06 -14.59
C GLY A 297 -15.87 9.21 -14.17
N ASN A 298 -16.43 10.43 -14.28
CA ASN A 298 -17.80 10.72 -13.85
C ASN A 298 -18.86 10.51 -14.95
N SER A 299 -18.44 10.05 -16.12
CA SER A 299 -19.29 9.81 -17.28
C SER A 299 -18.89 8.54 -17.99
N SER A 300 -19.71 8.09 -18.93
CA SER A 300 -19.39 7.00 -19.83
C SER A 300 -19.66 7.41 -21.28
N SER A 301 -19.05 6.68 -22.20
CA SER A 301 -19.29 6.85 -23.63
C SER A 301 -19.63 5.51 -24.25
N VAL A 302 -20.67 5.49 -25.09
CA VAL A 302 -21.03 4.30 -25.86
C VAL A 302 -19.94 4.08 -26.91
N VAL A 303 -19.35 2.89 -26.88
CA VAL A 303 -18.37 2.43 -27.87
C VAL A 303 -19.11 1.79 -29.03
N MET A 304 -20.04 0.89 -28.74
CA MET A 304 -20.86 0.21 -29.73
C MET A 304 -22.05 -0.49 -29.08
N LYS A 305 -23.02 -0.89 -29.91
CA LYS A 305 -24.11 -1.78 -29.52
C LYS A 305 -23.76 -3.24 -29.82
N ILE A 306 -24.20 -4.14 -28.96
CA ILE A 306 -24.05 -5.59 -29.10
C ILE A 306 -25.42 -6.28 -29.08
N ASP A 307 -25.52 -7.42 -29.73
CA ASP A 307 -26.76 -8.22 -29.78
C ASP A 307 -26.75 -9.38 -28.75
N SER A 308 -25.58 -9.68 -28.18
CA SER A 308 -25.37 -10.75 -27.20
C SER A 308 -24.28 -10.38 -26.19
N LEU A 309 -24.42 -10.87 -24.96
CA LEU A 309 -23.40 -10.75 -23.91
C LEU A 309 -22.25 -11.75 -24.09
N GLU A 310 -22.45 -12.79 -24.89
CA GLU A 310 -21.44 -13.81 -25.11
C GLU A 310 -20.21 -13.21 -25.81
N ASN A 311 -19.04 -13.39 -25.20
CA ASN A 311 -17.76 -12.87 -25.70
C ASN A 311 -17.77 -11.35 -26.00
N TRP A 312 -18.57 -10.57 -25.27
CA TRP A 312 -18.70 -9.12 -25.51
C TRP A 312 -17.36 -8.37 -25.53
N THR A 313 -16.37 -8.85 -24.77
CA THR A 313 -15.02 -8.29 -24.71
C THR A 313 -14.24 -8.43 -26.02
N MET A 314 -14.54 -9.42 -26.87
CA MET A 314 -13.86 -9.61 -28.17
C MET A 314 -14.17 -8.50 -29.18
N HIS A 315 -15.22 -7.71 -28.94
CA HIS A 315 -15.56 -6.57 -29.78
C HIS A 315 -14.71 -5.32 -29.49
N ILE A 316 -13.94 -5.33 -28.39
CA ILE A 316 -13.06 -4.24 -27.99
C ILE A 316 -11.66 -4.56 -28.56
N LYS A 317 -11.13 -3.65 -29.38
CA LYS A 317 -9.79 -3.77 -29.98
C LYS A 317 -8.73 -3.09 -29.14
#